data_AF-A0AA39H7S3-F1
#
_entry.id   AF-A0AA39H7S3-F1
#
_cell.length_a   1.000
_cell.length_b   1.000
_cell.length_c   1.000
_cell.angle_alpha   90.00
_cell.angle_beta   90.00
_cell.angle_gamma   90.00
#
_symmetry.space_group_name_H-M   'P 1'
#
loop_
_entity.id
_entity.type
_entity.pdbx_description
1 polymer ?
#
loop_
_entity_poly.entity_id
_entity_poly.type
_entity_poly.pdbx_seq_one_letter_code
_entity_poly.pdbx_strand_id
1 'polypeptide(L)'
;MKFVVVLVVVASIALSHSSNVARVSESWKCKACHWLDAALLEAEELVGEELEQYLDKECGKLHSIQIANACKELIKEAVEVVEKYGRKLDEKELCHALIKAC
;
A
#
# COMPACT_ATOMS: atom_id res chain seq x y z
N MET A 1 -3.09 -59.35 11.01
CA MET A 1 -4.32 -58.72 10.52
C MET A 1 -5.26 -58.49 11.69
N LYS A 2 -5.61 -57.23 12.01
CA LYS A 2 -6.94 -56.79 12.52
C LYS A 2 -6.92 -55.33 13.03
N PHE A 3 -7.75 -54.50 12.37
CA PHE A 3 -8.40 -53.21 12.75
C PHE A 3 -7.49 -52.00 13.05
N VAL A 4 -7.33 -51.00 12.16
CA VAL A 4 -8.31 -50.01 11.59
C VAL A 4 -9.00 -49.22 12.71
N VAL A 5 -8.44 -48.06 13.10
CA VAL A 5 -8.88 -46.67 12.76
C VAL A 5 -10.33 -46.36 13.17
N VAL A 6 -10.54 -45.37 14.06
CA VAL A 6 -11.65 -44.37 14.10
C VAL A 6 -11.29 -43.32 15.19
N LEU A 7 -10.88 -42.10 14.79
CA LEU A 7 -11.58 -40.79 14.93
C LEU A 7 -11.82 -40.34 16.40
N VAL A 8 -11.63 -39.07 16.81
CA VAL A 8 -12.28 -37.87 16.26
C VAL A 8 -11.44 -36.62 16.53
N VAL A 9 -11.35 -35.81 15.47
CA VAL A 9 -10.81 -34.46 15.34
C VAL A 9 -11.73 -33.45 16.05
N VAL A 10 -11.22 -32.66 17.01
CA VAL A 10 -11.85 -31.36 17.33
C VAL A 10 -10.79 -30.35 17.80
N ALA A 11 -10.18 -29.62 16.86
CA ALA A 11 -9.42 -28.41 17.20
C ALA A 11 -9.27 -27.50 15.97
N SER A 12 -10.35 -26.84 15.54
CA SER A 12 -10.25 -25.75 14.54
C SER A 12 -11.50 -24.87 14.54
N ILE A 13 -11.72 -24.08 15.58
CA ILE A 13 -12.62 -22.91 15.50
C ILE A 13 -11.87 -21.70 16.08
N ALA A 14 -10.93 -21.18 15.31
CA ALA A 14 -10.43 -19.81 15.46
C ALA A 14 -9.52 -19.55 14.25
N LEU A 15 -10.05 -18.97 13.16
CA LEU A 15 -9.31 -18.28 12.09
C LEU A 15 -10.28 -17.93 10.95
N SER A 16 -11.23 -17.01 11.16
CA SER A 16 -12.02 -16.48 10.04
C SER A 16 -12.35 -14.99 10.11
N HIS A 17 -11.93 -14.26 11.13
CA HIS A 17 -12.17 -12.80 11.21
C HIS A 17 -10.98 -11.94 10.72
N SER A 18 -9.82 -12.53 10.42
CA SER A 18 -8.60 -11.76 10.11
C SER A 18 -8.35 -11.48 8.61
N SER A 19 -9.21 -11.97 7.70
CA SER A 19 -8.96 -11.92 6.25
C SER A 19 -9.60 -10.71 5.55
N ASN A 20 -10.64 -10.12 6.13
CA ASN A 20 -11.34 -8.97 5.52
C ASN A 20 -10.62 -7.64 5.79
N VAL A 21 -10.02 -7.47 6.97
CA VAL A 21 -9.33 -6.23 7.33
C VAL A 21 -8.07 -6.04 6.48
N ALA A 22 -7.30 -7.11 6.25
CA ALA A 22 -6.10 -7.08 5.42
C ALA A 22 -6.42 -6.71 3.96
N ARG A 23 -7.45 -7.31 3.36
CA ARG A 23 -7.87 -7.00 1.98
C ARG A 23 -8.37 -5.56 1.82
N VAL A 24 -9.09 -5.05 2.81
CA VAL A 24 -9.60 -3.67 2.77
C VAL A 24 -8.47 -2.66 2.94
N SER A 25 -7.50 -2.92 3.83
CA SER A 25 -6.33 -2.04 4.00
C SER A 25 -5.42 -2.04 2.76
N GLU A 26 -5.25 -3.20 2.13
CA GLU A 26 -4.53 -3.33 0.86
C GLU A 26 -5.22 -2.51 -0.26
N SER A 27 -6.56 -2.50 -0.30
CA SER A 27 -7.31 -1.69 -1.26
C SER A 27 -7.12 -0.17 -1.09
N TRP A 28 -6.96 0.31 0.15
CA TRP A 28 -6.75 1.74 0.41
C TRP A 28 -5.33 2.17 0.14
N LYS A 29 -4.34 1.33 0.50
CA LYS A 29 -2.93 1.57 0.16
C LYS A 29 -2.73 1.60 -1.35
N CYS A 30 -3.34 0.67 -2.07
CA CYS A 30 -3.23 0.64 -3.52
C CYS A 30 -3.82 1.93 -4.15
N LYS A 31 -5.03 2.33 -3.74
CA LYS A 31 -5.63 3.61 -4.18
C LYS A 31 -4.79 4.84 -3.82
N ALA A 32 -4.21 4.85 -2.63
CA ALA A 32 -3.34 5.91 -2.19
C ALA A 32 -2.04 5.98 -3.02
N CYS A 33 -1.47 4.82 -3.37
CA CYS A 33 -0.30 4.75 -4.22
C CYS A 33 -0.58 5.23 -5.64
N HIS A 34 -1.71 4.85 -6.24
CA HIS A 34 -2.14 5.40 -7.53
C HIS A 34 -2.26 6.94 -7.51
N TRP A 35 -2.74 7.50 -6.40
CA TRP A 35 -2.80 8.95 -6.23
C TRP A 35 -1.40 9.57 -6.14
N LEU A 36 -0.50 8.93 -5.39
CA LEU A 36 0.90 9.39 -5.28
C LEU A 36 1.62 9.33 -6.62
N ASP A 37 1.44 8.28 -7.43
CA ASP A 37 2.01 8.17 -8.77
C ASP A 37 1.61 9.37 -9.64
N ALA A 38 0.32 9.68 -9.69
CA ALA A 38 -0.18 10.84 -10.42
C ALA A 38 0.43 12.16 -9.91
N ALA A 39 0.49 12.35 -8.58
CA ALA A 39 1.08 13.53 -7.97
C ALA A 39 2.59 13.65 -8.25
N LEU A 40 3.32 12.52 -8.29
CA LEU A 40 4.73 12.47 -8.64
C LEU A 40 4.98 12.84 -10.11
N LEU A 41 4.07 12.52 -11.01
CA LEU A 41 4.16 12.96 -12.41
C LEU A 41 3.95 14.48 -12.54
N GLU A 42 3.04 15.07 -11.75
CA GLU A 42 2.82 16.52 -11.74
C GLU A 42 3.98 17.31 -11.12
N ALA A 43 4.62 16.74 -10.09
CA ALA A 43 5.69 17.39 -9.34
C ALA A 43 7.09 17.08 -9.88
N GLU A 44 7.25 16.81 -11.18
CA GLU A 44 8.47 16.23 -11.76
C GLU A 44 9.78 16.98 -11.43
N GLU A 45 9.70 18.29 -11.21
CA GLU A 45 10.83 19.17 -10.94
C GLU A 45 11.21 19.26 -9.44
N LEU A 46 10.34 18.80 -8.53
CA LEU A 46 10.61 18.88 -7.08
C LEU A 46 11.56 17.76 -6.63
N VAL A 47 12.22 17.89 -5.49
CA VAL A 47 13.02 16.81 -4.88
C VAL A 47 13.06 16.97 -3.36
N GLY A 48 13.48 15.93 -2.64
CA GLY A 48 13.68 15.97 -1.19
C GLY A 48 12.48 16.55 -0.43
N GLU A 49 12.75 17.49 0.46
CA GLU A 49 11.75 18.09 1.34
C GLU A 49 10.63 18.81 0.58
N GLU A 50 10.92 19.47 -0.54
CA GLU A 50 9.90 20.16 -1.35
C GLU A 50 8.91 19.16 -1.96
N LEU A 51 9.41 18.00 -2.40
CA LEU A 51 8.57 16.92 -2.90
C LEU A 51 7.72 16.31 -1.78
N GLU A 52 8.31 16.04 -0.61
CA GLU A 52 7.57 15.53 0.54
C GLU A 52 6.43 16.45 0.96
N GLN A 53 6.70 17.76 1.07
CA GLN A 53 5.69 18.77 1.43
C GLN A 53 4.58 18.87 0.38
N TYR A 54 4.93 18.80 -0.91
CA TYR A 54 3.95 18.76 -1.98
C TYR A 54 3.04 17.53 -1.88
N LEU A 55 3.62 16.34 -1.72
CA LEU A 55 2.85 15.09 -1.62
C LEU A 55 1.98 15.05 -0.36
N ASP A 56 2.45 15.59 0.78
CA ASP A 56 1.64 15.67 2.00
C ASP A 56 0.39 16.54 1.78
N LYS A 57 0.56 17.66 1.06
CA LYS A 57 -0.55 18.53 0.68
C LYS A 57 -1.52 17.83 -0.26
N GLU A 58 -1.03 17.09 -1.25
CA GLU A 58 -1.89 16.33 -2.17
C GLU A 58 -2.67 15.23 -1.44
N CYS A 59 -2.01 14.45 -0.57
CA CYS A 59 -2.68 13.46 0.28
C CYS A 59 -3.75 14.10 1.17
N GLY A 60 -3.55 15.33 1.64
CA GLY A 60 -4.50 16.09 2.43
C GLY A 60 -5.77 16.53 1.68
N LYS A 61 -5.78 16.51 0.35
CA LYS A 61 -6.97 16.83 -0.46
C LYS A 61 -7.94 15.64 -0.61
N LEU A 62 -7.51 14.44 -0.25
CA LEU A 62 -8.32 13.23 -0.37
C LEU A 62 -9.51 13.28 0.60
N HIS A 63 -10.72 13.15 0.07
CA HIS A 63 -11.95 13.18 0.88
C HIS A 63 -12.10 11.98 1.83
N SER A 64 -11.48 10.84 1.50
CA SER A 64 -11.51 9.66 2.37
C SER A 64 -10.34 9.71 3.35
N ILE A 65 -10.65 9.83 4.64
CA ILE A 65 -9.67 9.84 5.73
C ILE A 65 -8.76 8.60 5.68
N GLN A 66 -9.32 7.42 5.36
CA GLN A 66 -8.55 6.18 5.28
C GLN A 66 -7.52 6.21 4.16
N ILE A 67 -7.90 6.72 2.98
CA ILE A 67 -7.00 6.83 1.83
C ILE A 67 -5.99 7.96 2.08
N ALA A 68 -6.40 9.08 2.68
CA ALA A 68 -5.51 10.18 3.05
C ALA A 68 -4.40 9.73 4.02
N ASN A 69 -4.77 8.97 5.05
CA ASN A 69 -3.80 8.42 6.00
C ASN A 69 -2.87 7.41 5.33
N ALA A 70 -3.42 6.50 4.53
CA ALA A 70 -2.60 5.55 3.76
C ALA A 70 -1.64 6.27 2.81
N CYS A 71 -2.09 7.34 2.15
CA CYS A 71 -1.26 8.18 1.27
C CYS A 71 -0.10 8.80 2.05
N LYS A 72 -0.37 9.40 3.21
CA LYS A 72 0.66 10.00 4.07
C LYS A 72 1.70 8.98 4.56
N GLU A 73 1.28 7.76 4.86
CA GLU A 73 2.19 6.68 5.26
C GLU A 73 3.18 6.29 4.15
N LEU A 74 2.80 6.46 2.88
CA LEU A 74 3.60 6.05 1.72
C LEU A 74 4.53 7.15 1.20
N ILE A 75 4.36 8.41 1.62
CA ILE A 75 5.13 9.57 1.09
C ILE A 75 6.63 9.33 1.17
N LYS A 76 7.12 8.98 2.36
CA LYS A 76 8.56 8.83 2.60
C LYS A 76 9.18 7.77 1.69
N GLU A 77 8.50 6.62 1.57
CA GLU A 77 8.95 5.54 0.70
C GLU A 77 8.90 5.94 -0.78
N ALA A 78 7.85 6.66 -1.19
CA ALA A 78 7.72 7.16 -2.55
C ALA A 78 8.84 8.16 -2.91
N VAL A 79 9.19 9.08 -2.01
CA VAL A 79 10.31 10.02 -2.22
C VAL A 79 11.64 9.28 -2.28
N GLU A 80 11.92 8.37 -1.35
CA GLU A 80 13.15 7.56 -1.37
C GLU A 80 13.29 6.77 -2.69
N VAL A 81 12.18 6.20 -3.18
CA VAL A 81 12.13 5.47 -4.45
C VAL A 81 12.44 6.40 -5.63
N VAL A 82 11.79 7.55 -5.69
CA VAL A 82 11.99 8.53 -6.77
C VAL A 82 13.40 9.10 -6.77
N GLU A 83 13.98 9.38 -5.60
CA GLU A 83 15.36 9.86 -5.50
C GLU A 83 16.37 8.78 -5.93
N LYS A 84 16.09 7.51 -5.62
CA LYS A 84 16.99 6.40 -5.91
C LYS A 84 16.95 5.96 -7.37
N TYR A 85 15.76 5.87 -7.95
CA TYR A 85 15.55 5.29 -9.30
C TYR A 85 15.19 6.34 -10.35
N GLY A 86 14.94 7.58 -9.93
CA GLY A 86 14.41 8.64 -10.78
C GLY A 86 12.91 8.48 -11.04
N ARG A 87 12.31 9.49 -11.65
CA ARG A 87 10.86 9.56 -11.97
C ARG A 87 10.45 8.80 -13.23
N LYS A 88 11.27 7.84 -13.68
CA LYS A 88 10.98 7.02 -14.87
C LYS A 88 10.22 5.73 -14.56
N LEU A 89 9.86 5.54 -13.30
CA LEU A 89 9.08 4.40 -12.87
C LEU A 89 7.66 4.57 -13.37
N ASP A 90 7.12 3.54 -14.02
CA ASP A 90 5.69 3.48 -14.24
C ASP A 90 4.95 3.14 -12.94
N GLU A 91 3.66 3.43 -12.90
CA GLU A 91 2.79 3.17 -11.76
C GLU A 91 2.89 1.73 -11.24
N LYS A 92 3.06 0.76 -12.15
CA LYS A 92 3.15 -0.65 -11.79
C LYS A 92 4.46 -0.94 -11.06
N GLU A 93 5.57 -0.42 -11.55
CA GLU A 93 6.87 -0.52 -10.87
C GLU A 93 6.83 0.17 -9.50
N LEU A 94 6.29 1.39 -9.43
CA LEU A 94 6.20 2.14 -8.18
C LEU A 94 5.30 1.41 -7.16
N CYS A 95 4.05 1.12 -7.52
CA CYS A 95 3.05 0.66 -6.57
C CYS A 95 3.07 -0.84 -6.29
N HIS A 96 3.45 -1.68 -7.25
CA HIS A 96 3.47 -3.14 -7.07
C HIS A 96 4.86 -3.69 -6.75
N ALA A 97 5.91 -3.16 -7.39
CA ALA A 97 7.25 -3.74 -7.25
C ALA A 97 8.03 -3.12 -6.08
N LEU A 98 7.94 -1.79 -5.94
CA LEU A 98 8.75 -1.03 -4.99
C LEU A 98 8.03 -0.81 -3.66
N ILE A 99 6.93 -0.06 -3.67
CA ILE A 99 6.15 0.25 -2.46
C ILE A 99 5.32 -0.96 -1.99
N LYS A 100 4.91 -1.83 -2.92
CA LYS A 100 4.05 -3.01 -2.64
C LYS A 100 2.77 -2.63 -1.90
N ALA A 101 2.21 -1.48 -2.29
CA ALA A 101 0.91 -1.02 -1.85
C ALA A 101 -0.23 -1.71 -2.62
N CYS A 102 0.13 -2.22 -3.81
CA CYS A 102 -0.58 -3.17 -4.65
C CYS A 102 0.37 -4.39 -4.89
#